data_AF-A0A4V3YR95-F1
#
_entry.id   AF-A0A4V3YR95-F1
#
_cell.length_a   1.000
_cell.length_b   1.000
_cell.length_c   1.000
_cell.angle_alpha   90.00
_cell.angle_beta   90.00
_cell.angle_gamma   90.00
#
_symmetry.space_group_name_H-M   'P 1'
#
loop_
_entity.id
_entity.type
_entity.pdbx_description
1 polymer ?
#
loop_
_entity_poly.entity_id
_entity_poly.type
_entity_poly.pdbx_seq_one_letter_code
_entity_poly.pdbx_strand_id
1 'polypeptide(L)'
;MNAARARDIAARAVWVVCMVLALILAVAAFSFALEANEDNGLVILVRDLADVFDLGFFDLGNPVKDFSAPNAKVKTALFNYGIAAVVYLVLGRVLERLLRP
;
A
#
# COMPACT_ATOMS: atom_id res chain seq x y z
N MET A 1 9.67 11.11 30.29
CA MET A 1 8.97 10.09 29.48
C MET A 1 9.72 8.78 29.64
N ASN A 2 9.09 7.71 30.13
CA ASN A 2 9.80 6.44 30.42
C ASN A 2 10.04 5.67 29.12
N ALA A 3 11.18 4.98 29.03
CA ALA A 3 11.61 4.28 27.81
C ALA A 3 10.55 3.29 27.27
N ALA A 4 9.85 2.57 28.16
CA ALA A 4 8.75 1.68 27.78
C ALA A 4 7.60 2.42 27.07
N ARG A 5 7.16 3.57 27.61
CA ARG A 5 6.10 4.39 27.00
C ARG A 5 6.53 4.96 25.64
N ALA A 6 7.81 5.33 25.49
CA ALA A 6 8.34 5.80 24.21
C ALA A 6 8.33 4.68 23.15
N ARG A 7 8.72 3.46 23.53
CA ARG A 7 8.67 2.28 22.65
C ARG A 7 7.25 1.92 22.23
N ASP A 8 6.29 2.00 23.14
CA ASP A 8 4.87 1.75 22.83
C ASP A 8 4.32 2.77 21.82
N ILE A 9 4.65 4.06 21.99
CA ILE A 9 4.25 5.11 21.05
C ILE A 9 4.89 4.86 19.69
N ALA A 10 6.19 4.54 19.65
CA ALA A 10 6.90 4.25 18.41
C ALA A 10 6.32 3.02 17.69
N ALA A 11 6.05 1.93 18.40
CA ALA A 11 5.44 0.73 17.85
C ALA A 11 4.07 1.03 17.21
N ARG A 12 3.24 1.81 17.92
CA ARG A 12 1.93 2.23 17.40
C ARG A 12 2.07 3.16 16.19
N ALA A 13 3.00 4.10 16.22
CA ALA A 13 3.25 5.02 15.10
C ALA A 13 3.67 4.27 13.84
N VAL A 14 4.61 3.32 13.96
CA VAL A 14 5.06 2.47 12.85
C VAL A 14 3.88 1.70 12.26
N TRP A 15 3.06 1.07 13.11
CA TRP A 15 1.88 0.35 12.64
C TRP A 15 0.89 1.25 11.89
N VAL A 16 0.61 2.45 12.43
CA VAL A 16 -0.29 3.42 11.78
C VAL A 16 0.26 3.86 10.43
N VAL A 17 1.56 4.14 10.32
CA VAL A 17 2.19 4.50 9.04
C VAL A 17 2.02 3.37 8.02
N CYS A 18 2.33 2.12 8.38
CA CYS A 18 2.13 0.99 7.48
C CYS A 18 0.67 0.81 7.07
N MET A 19 -0.28 1.02 7.99
CA MET A 19 -1.72 0.96 7.70
C MET A 19 -2.15 2.04 6.71
N VAL A 20 -1.65 3.27 6.84
CA VAL A 20 -1.94 4.37 5.91
C VAL A 20 -1.39 4.07 4.52
N LEU A 21 -0.16 3.55 4.43
CA LEU A 21 0.43 3.15 3.15
C LEU A 21 -0.36 2.02 2.49
N ALA A 22 -0.79 1.02 3.27
CA ALA A 22 -1.66 -0.04 2.78
C ALA A 22 -3.01 0.50 2.27
N LEU A 23 -3.58 1.50 2.94
CA LEU A 23 -4.82 2.13 2.51
C LEU A 23 -4.65 2.89 1.20
N ILE A 24 -3.55 3.64 1.03
CA ILE A 24 -3.23 4.33 -0.23
C ILE A 24 -3.18 3.33 -1.39
N LEU A 25 -2.43 2.23 -1.23
CA LEU A 25 -2.31 1.18 -2.24
C LEU A 25 -3.66 0.52 -2.56
N ALA A 26 -4.47 0.25 -1.53
CA ALA A 26 -5.80 -0.32 -1.72
C ALA A 26 -6.75 0.63 -2.47
N VAL A 27 -6.75 1.93 -2.13
CA VAL A 27 -7.56 2.93 -2.83
C VAL A 27 -7.09 3.09 -4.28
N ALA A 28 -5.78 3.10 -4.53
CA ALA A 28 -5.24 3.11 -5.89
C ALA A 28 -5.70 1.88 -6.67
N ALA A 29 -5.58 0.67 -6.12
CA ALA A 29 -6.07 -0.57 -6.72
C ALA A 29 -7.57 -0.49 -7.09
N PHE A 30 -8.41 -0.03 -6.16
CA PHE A 30 -9.85 0.15 -6.41
C PHE A 30 -10.14 1.24 -7.43
N SER A 31 -9.31 2.28 -7.53
CA SER A 31 -9.49 3.32 -8.55
C SER A 31 -9.35 2.77 -9.97
N PHE A 32 -8.55 1.71 -10.19
CA PHE A 32 -8.52 1.00 -11.47
C PHE A 32 -9.75 0.09 -11.61
N ALA A 33 -10.12 -0.63 -10.55
CA ALA A 33 -11.26 -1.55 -10.55
C ALA A 33 -12.61 -0.87 -10.83
N LEU A 34 -12.78 0.35 -10.31
CA LEU A 34 -13.99 1.16 -10.46
C LEU A 34 -13.93 2.06 -11.69
N GLU A 35 -12.89 1.97 -12.51
CA GLU A 35 -12.68 2.84 -13.69
C GLU A 35 -12.83 4.32 -13.32
N ALA A 36 -12.23 4.71 -12.18
CA ALA A 36 -12.34 6.06 -11.67
C ALA A 36 -11.75 7.08 -12.66
N ASN A 37 -12.36 8.28 -12.69
CA ASN A 37 -11.97 9.34 -13.61
C ASN A 37 -10.47 9.70 -13.45
N GLU A 38 -9.69 9.43 -14.51
CA GLU A 38 -8.24 9.63 -14.52
C GLU A 38 -7.84 11.13 -14.50
N ASP A 39 -8.77 12.04 -14.84
CA ASP A 39 -8.56 13.48 -14.77
C ASP A 39 -8.86 14.08 -13.38
N ASN A 40 -9.34 13.26 -12.45
CA ASN A 40 -9.62 13.72 -11.09
C ASN A 40 -8.32 13.82 -10.27
N GLY A 41 -8.03 15.01 -9.72
CA GLY A 41 -6.81 15.24 -8.95
C GLY A 41 -6.62 14.31 -7.74
N LEU A 42 -7.68 13.81 -7.10
CA LEU A 42 -7.56 12.84 -6.01
C LEU A 42 -7.19 11.44 -6.51
N VAL A 43 -7.74 11.03 -7.66
CA VAL A 43 -7.41 9.75 -8.31
C VAL A 43 -5.96 9.75 -8.78
N ILE A 44 -5.51 10.84 -9.38
CA ILE A 44 -4.11 11.04 -9.75
C ILE A 44 -3.22 10.95 -8.50
N LEU A 45 -3.53 11.75 -7.48
CA LEU A 45 -2.74 11.79 -6.24
C LEU A 45 -2.60 10.40 -5.59
N VAL A 46 -3.69 9.62 -5.49
CA VAL A 46 -3.61 8.31 -4.84
C VAL A 46 -2.86 7.28 -5.69
N ARG A 47 -2.98 7.35 -7.02
CA ARG A 47 -2.21 6.49 -7.93
C ARG A 47 -0.72 6.84 -7.90
N ASP A 48 -0.36 8.12 -7.88
CA ASP A 48 1.02 8.59 -7.77
C ASP A 48 1.64 8.20 -6.42
N LEU A 49 0.88 8.32 -5.33
CA LEU A 49 1.35 7.86 -4.01
C LEU A 49 1.53 6.34 -3.98
N ALA A 50 0.62 5.58 -4.61
CA ALA A 50 0.77 4.13 -4.71
C ALA A 50 2.01 3.73 -5.50
N ASP A 51 2.30 4.40 -6.61
CA ASP A 51 3.51 4.22 -7.42
C ASP A 51 4.78 4.48 -6.62
N VAL A 52 4.81 5.53 -5.79
CA VAL A 52 5.97 5.82 -4.91
C VAL A 52 6.16 4.76 -3.82
N PHE A 53 5.06 4.15 -3.34
CA PHE A 53 5.08 3.26 -2.18
C PHE A 53 4.90 1.78 -2.52
N ASP A 54 4.91 1.39 -3.79
CA ASP A 54 4.80 0.00 -4.26
C ASP A 54 6.04 -0.88 -3.97
N LEU A 55 7.02 -0.32 -3.25
CA LEU A 55 8.28 -0.95 -2.86
C LEU A 55 9.22 -1.24 -4.05
N GLY A 56 8.93 -0.73 -5.25
CA GLY A 56 9.61 -1.00 -6.52
C GLY A 56 9.38 -2.42 -7.07
N PHE A 57 8.92 -3.36 -6.24
CA PHE A 57 8.61 -4.73 -6.64
C PHE A 57 7.21 -4.86 -7.25
N PHE A 58 6.26 -4.03 -6.82
CA PHE A 58 4.86 -4.10 -7.24
C PHE A 58 4.49 -3.01 -8.26
N ASP A 59 5.50 -2.39 -8.87
CA ASP A 59 5.35 -1.40 -9.94
C ASP A 59 4.53 -1.95 -11.11
N LEU A 60 3.66 -1.12 -11.66
CA LEU A 60 2.84 -1.48 -12.82
C LEU A 60 3.64 -1.41 -14.14
N GLY A 61 4.79 -0.72 -14.16
CA GLY A 61 5.75 -0.73 -15.26
C GLY A 61 6.52 -2.05 -15.39
N ASN A 62 6.77 -2.73 -14.28
CA ASN A 62 7.38 -4.07 -14.23
C ASN A 62 6.75 -4.95 -13.14
N PRO A 63 5.47 -5.37 -13.31
CA PRO A 63 4.71 -5.99 -12.24
C PRO A 63 5.13 -7.43 -11.96
N VAL A 64 5.05 -7.83 -10.69
CA VAL A 64 5.19 -9.24 -10.28
C VAL A 64 4.25 -10.15 -11.07
N LYS A 65 3.02 -9.68 -11.31
CA LYS A 65 2.06 -10.36 -12.17
C LYS A 65 1.50 -9.42 -13.20
N ASP A 66 1.85 -9.68 -14.45
CA ASP A 66 1.20 -9.09 -15.62
C ASP A 66 0.09 -10.02 -16.15
N PHE A 67 -1.11 -9.49 -16.38
CA PHE A 67 -2.23 -10.21 -16.96
C PHE A 67 -2.45 -9.77 -18.40
N SER A 68 -2.57 -10.72 -19.33
CA SER A 68 -2.79 -10.44 -20.77
C SER A 68 -4.23 -10.65 -21.25
N ALA A 69 -5.16 -10.88 -20.32
CA ALA A 69 -6.58 -11.15 -20.59
C ALA A 69 -7.41 -9.84 -20.68
N PRO A 70 -8.70 -9.87 -21.05
CA PRO A 70 -9.59 -8.72 -20.90
C PRO A 70 -9.52 -8.14 -19.48
N ASN A 71 -9.51 -6.80 -19.42
CA ASN A 71 -9.30 -6.02 -18.21
C ASN A 71 -7.92 -6.26 -17.55
N ALA A 72 -6.91 -6.57 -18.38
CA ALA A 72 -5.50 -6.71 -18.01
C ALA A 72 -5.03 -5.65 -17.02
N LYS A 73 -5.11 -4.36 -17.41
CA LYS A 73 -4.71 -3.20 -16.59
C LYS A 73 -5.32 -3.25 -15.18
N VAL A 74 -6.63 -3.49 -15.10
CA VAL A 74 -7.36 -3.57 -13.84
C VAL A 74 -6.89 -4.74 -12.97
N LYS A 75 -6.76 -5.94 -13.56
CA LYS A 75 -6.30 -7.14 -12.84
C LYS A 75 -4.86 -7.01 -12.36
N THR A 76 -3.98 -6.47 -13.21
CA THR A 76 -2.59 -6.19 -12.87
C THR A 76 -2.52 -5.20 -11.71
N ALA A 77 -3.26 -4.08 -11.76
CA ALA A 77 -3.29 -3.11 -10.66
C ALA A 77 -3.84 -3.69 -9.35
N LEU A 78 -5.00 -4.36 -9.41
CA LEU A 78 -5.62 -5.02 -8.25
C LEU A 78 -4.68 -6.02 -7.57
N PHE A 79 -3.97 -6.83 -8.36
CA PHE A 79 -3.09 -7.85 -7.83
C PHE A 79 -1.83 -7.25 -7.21
N ASN A 80 -1.11 -6.39 -7.93
CA ASN A 80 0.19 -5.89 -7.48
C ASN A 80 0.03 -4.92 -6.31
N TYR A 81 -0.80 -3.89 -6.43
CA TYR A 81 -1.06 -2.96 -5.32
C TYR A 81 -1.82 -3.63 -4.17
N GLY A 82 -2.70 -4.59 -4.45
CA GLY A 82 -3.38 -5.37 -3.42
C GLY A 82 -2.41 -6.18 -2.55
N ILE A 83 -1.45 -6.87 -3.17
CA ILE A 83 -0.41 -7.61 -2.42
C ILE A 83 0.53 -6.64 -1.71
N ALA A 84 0.93 -5.54 -2.34
CA ALA A 84 1.75 -4.51 -1.70
C ALA A 84 1.07 -4.00 -0.40
N ALA A 85 -0.23 -3.74 -0.44
CA ALA A 85 -0.99 -3.33 0.74
C ALA A 85 -0.94 -4.39 1.85
N VAL A 86 -1.12 -5.67 1.51
CA VAL A 86 -0.99 -6.78 2.47
C VAL A 86 0.41 -6.84 3.06
N VAL A 87 1.45 -6.66 2.25
CA VAL A 87 2.85 -6.62 2.71
C VAL A 87 3.06 -5.54 3.76
N TYR A 88 2.56 -4.32 3.55
CA TYR A 88 2.64 -3.27 4.56
C TYR A 88 1.91 -3.64 5.86
N LEU A 89 0.72 -4.23 5.78
CA LEU A 89 -0.03 -4.64 6.98
C LEU A 89 0.72 -5.71 7.78
N VAL A 90 1.30 -6.70 7.10
CA VAL A 90 2.09 -7.77 7.73
C VAL A 90 3.37 -7.19 8.34
N LEU A 91 4.13 -6.40 7.58
CA LEU A 91 5.36 -5.77 8.06
C LEU A 91 5.09 -4.85 9.26
N GLY A 92 4.06 -4.00 9.18
CA GLY A 92 3.67 -3.14 10.28
C GLY A 92 3.34 -3.94 11.54
N ARG A 93 2.65 -5.08 11.41
CA ARG A 93 2.31 -5.95 12.55
C ARG A 93 3.53 -6.66 13.13
N VAL A 94 4.47 -7.07 12.29
CA VAL A 94 5.73 -7.69 12.73
C VAL A 94 6.59 -6.66 13.45
N LEU A 95 6.80 -5.47 12.87
CA LEU A 95 7.58 -4.39 13.46
C LEU A 95 6.97 -3.93 14.79
N GLU A 96 5.66 -3.77 14.86
CA GLU A 96 4.95 -3.44 16.10
C GLU A 96 5.25 -4.45 17.22
N ARG A 97 5.21 -5.76 16.91
CA ARG A 97 5.50 -6.83 17.88
C ARG A 97 6.96 -6.82 18.33
N LEU A 98 7.89 -6.51 17.44
CA LEU A 98 9.32 -6.42 17.76
C LEU A 98 9.66 -5.19 18.61
N LEU A 99 8.96 -4.08 18.39
CA LEU A 99 9.20 -2.82 19.09
C LEU A 99 8.57 -2.78 20.48
N ARG A 100 7.42 -3.44 20.67
CA ARG A 100 6.76 -3.56 21.97
C ARG A 100 7.70 -4.23 23.00
N PRO A 101 7.79 -3.69 24.22
CA PRO A 101 8.62 -4.24 25.29
C PRO A 101 8.16 -5.62 25.75
#